data_AF-A0A2S7XCZ9-F1
#
_entry.id   AF-A0A2S7XCZ9-F1
#
_cell.length_a   1.000
_cell.length_b   1.000
_cell.length_c   1.000
_cell.angle_alpha   90.00
_cell.angle_beta   90.00
_cell.angle_gamma   90.00
#
_symmetry.space_group_name_H-M   'P 1'
#
loop_
_entity.id
_entity.type
_entity.pdbx_description
1 polymer ?
#
loop_
_entity_poly.entity_id
_entity_poly.type
_entity_poly.pdbx_seq_one_letter_code
_entity_poly.pdbx_strand_id
1 'polypeptide(L)'
;MDLACFVDGSEMFEHTRSHHGVFIDAWVYPTELMNEAVEFIKLHKAHCVIDKRGLCQTLVCEVEKEYQKGPLPLSDLDKANFIELRQKILKQVCKGGLEGNYKKAWLQSDLLQAYFTLRGLWYLGAKQSFSWLKVNNEAAFELFSEVYEEPQNIEKLKRLAAFVINV
;
A
#
# COMPACT_ATOMS: atom_id res chain seq x y z
N MET A 1 -15.74 2.41 6.95
CA MET A 1 -15.60 1.23 7.84
C MET A 1 -15.48 0.08 6.91
N ASP A 2 -14.39 -0.64 7.05
CA ASP A 2 -13.90 -1.50 5.98
C ASP A 2 -14.07 -2.94 6.48
N LEU A 3 -14.82 -3.74 5.75
CA LEU A 3 -15.21 -5.10 6.14
C LEU A 3 -14.76 -6.10 5.07
N ALA A 4 -14.05 -7.15 5.48
CA ALA A 4 -13.90 -8.35 4.67
C ALA A 4 -14.91 -9.39 5.17
N CYS A 5 -15.78 -9.84 4.27
CA CYS A 5 -16.83 -10.80 4.54
C CYS A 5 -16.54 -12.08 3.76
N PHE A 6 -16.56 -13.22 4.44
CA PHE A 6 -16.36 -14.52 3.82
C PHE A 6 -17.66 -15.32 3.88
N VAL A 7 -18.19 -15.72 2.73
CA VAL A 7 -19.52 -16.32 2.61
C VAL A 7 -19.44 -17.57 1.72
N ASP A 8 -20.05 -18.67 2.18
CA ASP A 8 -20.05 -19.93 1.43
C ASP A 8 -20.86 -19.78 0.14
N GLY A 9 -20.28 -20.17 -1.00
CA GLY A 9 -20.96 -20.16 -2.31
C GLY A 9 -21.28 -18.77 -2.88
N SER A 10 -20.74 -17.70 -2.29
CA SER A 10 -20.86 -16.36 -2.86
C SER A 10 -19.88 -16.14 -4.00
N GLU A 11 -20.24 -15.31 -4.97
CA GLU A 11 -19.28 -14.69 -5.87
C GLU A 11 -18.53 -13.55 -5.17
N MET A 12 -17.40 -13.13 -5.74
CA MET A 12 -16.70 -11.93 -5.26
C MET A 12 -17.42 -10.66 -5.70
N PHE A 13 -17.75 -9.79 -4.76
CA PHE A 13 -18.32 -8.48 -5.06
C PHE A 13 -18.02 -7.46 -3.96
N GLU A 14 -18.18 -6.19 -4.31
CA GLU A 14 -18.03 -5.07 -3.39
C GLU A 14 -19.40 -4.45 -3.10
N HIS A 15 -19.62 -4.05 -1.85
CA HIS A 15 -20.82 -3.35 -1.43
C HIS A 15 -20.45 -2.13 -0.60
N THR A 16 -20.66 -0.95 -1.17
CA THR A 16 -20.47 0.34 -0.51
C THR A 16 -21.82 0.98 -0.22
N ARG A 17 -22.04 1.39 1.03
CA ARG A 17 -23.22 2.15 1.42
C ARG A 17 -22.93 3.16 2.53
N SER A 18 -23.72 4.22 2.58
CA SER A 18 -23.79 5.08 3.77
C SER A 18 -24.88 4.57 4.71
N HIS A 19 -24.58 4.48 6.00
CA HIS A 19 -25.51 4.10 7.03
C HIS A 19 -25.29 4.98 8.27
N HIS A 20 -26.31 5.77 8.65
CA HIS A 20 -26.24 6.74 9.75
C HIS A 20 -24.99 7.66 9.72
N GLY A 21 -24.60 8.11 8.53
CA GLY A 21 -23.44 9.00 8.34
C GLY A 21 -22.09 8.29 8.35
N VAL A 22 -22.07 6.95 8.47
CA VAL A 22 -20.86 6.13 8.35
C VAL A 22 -20.86 5.44 6.98
N PHE A 23 -19.78 5.63 6.22
CA PHE A 23 -19.53 4.83 5.01
C PHE A 23 -19.07 3.43 5.41
N ILE A 24 -19.74 2.42 4.87
CA ILE A 24 -19.40 1.01 5.03
C ILE A 24 -18.99 0.51 3.66
N ASP A 25 -17.77 0.01 3.56
CA ASP A 25 -17.21 -0.64 2.40
C ASP A 25 -16.98 -2.11 2.77
N ALA A 26 -17.73 -2.99 2.12
CA ALA A 26 -17.66 -4.43 2.36
C ALA A 26 -17.18 -5.15 1.11
N TRP A 27 -16.09 -5.89 1.24
CA TRP A 27 -15.63 -6.84 0.23
C TRP A 27 -16.12 -8.22 0.61
N VAL A 28 -16.91 -8.83 -0.26
CA VAL A 28 -17.47 -10.17 -0.06
C VAL A 28 -16.67 -11.16 -0.89
N TYR A 29 -16.20 -12.22 -0.24
CA TYR A 29 -15.36 -13.26 -0.79
C TYR A 29 -15.98 -14.63 -0.54
N PRO A 30 -15.82 -15.58 -1.48
CA PRO A 30 -16.01 -16.99 -1.19
C PRO A 30 -15.15 -17.46 0.01
N THR A 31 -15.72 -18.24 0.93
CA THR A 31 -15.01 -18.75 2.12
C THR A 31 -13.75 -19.56 1.77
N GLU A 32 -13.74 -20.28 0.65
CA GLU A 32 -12.60 -21.08 0.21
C GLU A 32 -11.31 -20.26 0.01
N LEU A 33 -11.44 -18.95 -0.27
CA LEU A 33 -10.30 -18.04 -0.42
C LEU A 33 -9.60 -17.76 0.92
N MET A 34 -10.20 -18.07 2.06
CA MET A 34 -9.54 -17.92 3.36
C MET A 34 -8.28 -18.79 3.50
N ASN A 35 -8.05 -19.75 2.61
CA ASN A 35 -6.81 -20.53 2.57
C ASN A 35 -5.64 -19.79 1.88
N GLU A 36 -5.93 -18.71 1.14
CA GLU A 36 -4.95 -17.91 0.38
C GLU A 36 -4.50 -16.68 1.19
N ALA A 37 -3.94 -16.91 2.39
CA ALA A 37 -3.68 -15.85 3.37
C ALA A 37 -2.87 -14.65 2.84
N VAL A 38 -1.93 -14.89 1.91
CA VAL A 38 -1.11 -13.83 1.29
C VAL A 38 -1.94 -12.80 0.53
N GLU A 39 -3.01 -13.23 -0.17
CA GLU A 39 -3.92 -12.33 -0.90
C GLU A 39 -4.65 -11.38 0.06
N PHE A 40 -4.79 -11.78 1.32
CA PHE A 40 -5.44 -11.04 2.39
C PHE A 40 -4.47 -10.37 3.36
N ILE A 41 -3.21 -10.14 2.96
CA ILE A 41 -2.19 -9.51 3.81
C ILE A 41 -2.63 -8.15 4.40
N LYS A 42 -3.54 -7.44 3.73
CA LYS A 42 -4.14 -6.18 4.20
C LYS A 42 -5.00 -6.35 5.46
N LEU A 43 -5.40 -7.58 5.78
CA LEU A 43 -6.08 -7.94 7.04
C LEU A 43 -5.11 -8.10 8.21
N HIS A 44 -3.80 -7.86 8.03
CA HIS A 44 -2.87 -7.78 9.15
C HIS A 44 -3.38 -6.73 10.16
N LYS A 45 -3.52 -7.14 11.44
CA LYS A 45 -4.17 -6.41 12.54
C LYS A 45 -5.68 -6.16 12.39
N ALA A 46 -6.36 -6.86 11.48
CA ALA A 46 -7.82 -6.86 11.44
C ALA A 46 -8.41 -7.51 12.71
N HIS A 47 -9.61 -7.08 13.06
CA HIS A 47 -10.36 -7.65 14.18
C HIS A 47 -11.51 -8.50 13.67
N CYS A 48 -11.68 -9.68 14.25
CA CYS A 48 -12.79 -10.55 13.90
C CYS A 48 -14.08 -10.08 14.56
N VAL A 49 -15.06 -9.66 13.75
CA VAL A 49 -16.35 -9.17 14.27
C VAL A 49 -17.36 -10.30 14.43
N ILE A 50 -17.47 -11.19 13.44
CA ILE A 50 -18.40 -12.33 13.44
C ILE A 50 -17.68 -13.54 12.88
N ASP A 51 -17.59 -14.60 13.68
CA ASP A 51 -17.12 -15.91 13.23
C ASP A 51 -17.81 -17.02 14.03
N LYS A 52 -18.57 -17.86 13.32
CA LYS A 52 -19.30 -18.98 13.92
C LYS A 52 -18.54 -20.31 13.83
N ARG A 53 -17.47 -20.36 13.02
CA ARG A 53 -16.74 -21.59 12.64
C ARG A 53 -15.28 -21.59 13.07
N GLY A 54 -14.76 -20.48 13.57
CA GLY A 54 -13.35 -20.32 13.97
C GLY A 54 -12.40 -20.07 12.78
N LEU A 55 -12.92 -19.88 11.56
CA LEU A 55 -12.11 -19.72 10.35
C LEU A 55 -11.37 -18.38 10.31
N CYS A 56 -11.97 -17.35 10.89
CA CYS A 56 -11.42 -16.01 10.94
C CYS A 56 -10.12 -15.97 11.74
N GLN A 57 -10.09 -16.68 12.88
CA GLN A 57 -8.91 -16.76 13.71
C GLN A 57 -7.78 -17.49 12.98
N THR A 58 -8.09 -18.57 12.25
CA THR A 58 -7.11 -19.25 11.39
C THR A 58 -6.54 -18.31 10.34
N LEU A 59 -7.39 -17.61 9.58
CA LEU A 59 -6.94 -16.66 8.56
C LEU A 59 -6.06 -15.55 9.14
N VAL A 60 -6.47 -14.91 10.24
CA VAL A 60 -5.69 -13.82 10.86
C VAL A 60 -4.33 -14.34 11.37
N CYS A 61 -4.27 -15.55 11.93
CA CYS A 61 -3.02 -16.18 12.34
C CYS A 61 -2.10 -16.47 11.14
N GLU A 62 -2.63 -16.98 10.03
CA GLU A 62 -1.82 -17.21 8.83
C GLU A 62 -1.37 -15.90 8.18
N VAL A 63 -2.23 -14.87 8.13
CA VAL A 63 -1.86 -13.52 7.68
C VAL A 63 -0.72 -12.93 8.50
N GLU A 64 -0.75 -13.10 9.84
CA GLU A 64 0.35 -12.68 10.70
C GLU A 64 1.65 -13.41 10.35
N LYS A 65 1.60 -14.73 10.15
CA LYS A 65 2.79 -15.51 9.74
C LYS A 65 3.36 -15.03 8.41
N GLU A 66 2.51 -14.79 7.42
CA GLU A 66 2.94 -14.25 6.11
C GLU A 66 3.47 -12.82 6.23
N TYR A 67 2.88 -12.00 7.10
CA TYR A 67 3.37 -10.65 7.35
C TYR A 67 4.79 -10.67 7.93
N GLN A 68 5.07 -11.55 8.90
CA GLN A 68 6.40 -11.70 9.51
C GLN A 68 7.45 -12.26 8.54
N LYS A 69 7.06 -13.05 7.53
CA LYS A 69 7.98 -13.51 6.47
C LYS A 69 8.42 -12.36 5.55
N GLY A 70 7.58 -11.34 5.39
CA GLY A 70 7.79 -10.25 4.44
C GLY A 70 7.38 -10.62 3.00
N PRO A 71 7.31 -9.63 2.10
CA PRO A 71 7.04 -9.87 0.68
C PRO A 71 8.19 -10.61 0.00
N LEU A 72 7.90 -11.23 -1.14
CA LEU A 72 8.93 -11.80 -2.00
C LEU A 72 9.95 -10.71 -2.41
N PRO A 73 11.25 -10.95 -2.24
CA PRO A 73 12.27 -9.99 -2.62
C PRO A 73 12.32 -9.83 -4.14
N LEU A 74 12.58 -8.61 -4.60
CA LEU A 74 12.90 -8.36 -6.00
C LEU A 74 14.23 -9.00 -6.37
N SER A 75 14.34 -9.51 -7.60
CA SER A 75 15.65 -9.82 -8.17
C SER A 75 16.49 -8.54 -8.32
N ASP A 76 17.81 -8.66 -8.39
CA ASP A 76 18.68 -7.49 -8.60
C ASP A 76 18.34 -6.73 -9.88
N LEU A 77 17.99 -7.46 -10.95
CA LEU A 77 17.56 -6.89 -12.22
C LEU A 77 16.23 -6.13 -12.07
N ASP A 78 15.26 -6.72 -11.39
CA ASP A 78 13.96 -6.07 -11.17
C ASP A 78 14.11 -4.84 -10.28
N LYS A 79 14.95 -4.90 -9.23
CA LYS A 79 15.26 -3.76 -8.36
C LYS A 79 15.90 -2.62 -9.16
N ALA A 80 16.87 -2.93 -10.03
CA ALA A 80 17.52 -1.94 -10.89
C ALA A 80 16.53 -1.28 -11.87
N ASN A 81 15.73 -2.08 -12.57
CA ASN A 81 14.69 -1.61 -13.49
C ASN A 81 13.65 -0.73 -12.76
N PHE A 82 13.27 -1.14 -11.54
CA PHE A 82 12.31 -0.42 -10.70
C PHE A 82 12.84 0.97 -10.33
N ILE A 83 14.13 1.09 -10.00
CA ILE A 83 14.78 2.37 -9.70
C ILE A 83 14.92 3.23 -10.97
N GLU A 84 15.41 2.65 -12.07
CA GLU A 84 15.68 3.38 -13.31
C GLU A 84 14.40 4.00 -13.89
N LEU A 85 13.28 3.27 -13.86
CA LEU A 85 11.99 3.79 -14.33
C LEU A 85 11.61 5.07 -13.57
N ARG A 86 11.77 5.09 -12.24
CA ARG A 86 11.41 6.25 -11.41
C ARG A 86 12.34 7.44 -11.65
N GLN A 87 13.63 7.19 -11.85
CA GLN A 87 14.57 8.23 -12.27
C GLN A 87 14.20 8.82 -13.64
N LYS A 88 13.80 7.98 -14.59
CA LYS A 88 13.31 8.41 -15.91
C LYS A 88 12.06 9.27 -15.79
N ILE A 89 11.09 8.86 -14.96
CA ILE A 89 9.87 9.65 -14.71
C ILE A 89 10.23 10.99 -14.06
N LEU A 90 11.11 11.02 -13.06
CA LEU A 90 11.55 12.27 -12.41
C LEU A 90 12.18 13.25 -13.40
N LYS A 91 13.02 12.76 -14.34
CA LYS A 91 13.57 13.58 -15.43
C LYS A 91 12.47 14.19 -16.30
N GLN A 92 11.39 13.45 -16.57
CA GLN A 92 10.26 13.94 -17.35
C GLN A 92 9.41 14.95 -16.57
N VAL A 93 9.22 14.75 -15.26
CA VAL A 93 8.58 15.75 -14.38
C VAL A 93 9.31 17.09 -14.45
N CYS A 94 10.64 17.07 -14.44
CA CYS A 94 11.46 18.29 -14.50
C CYS A 94 11.34 19.06 -15.82
N LYS A 95 10.90 18.42 -16.92
CA LYS A 95 10.66 19.10 -18.19
C LYS A 95 9.38 19.97 -18.16
N GLY A 96 8.50 19.75 -17.19
CA GLY A 96 7.24 20.47 -17.07
C GLY A 96 6.22 20.12 -18.16
N GLY A 97 5.26 21.01 -18.37
CA GLY A 97 4.15 20.79 -19.30
C GLY A 97 3.08 19.83 -18.77
N LEU A 98 2.07 19.56 -19.59
CA LEU A 98 0.92 18.71 -19.22
C LEU A 98 1.36 17.30 -18.81
N GLU A 99 2.19 16.66 -19.63
CA GLU A 99 2.71 15.32 -19.35
C GLU A 99 3.60 15.30 -18.09
N GLY A 100 4.45 16.30 -17.91
CA GLY A 100 5.29 16.43 -16.71
C GLY A 100 4.45 16.59 -15.44
N ASN A 101 3.36 17.36 -15.49
CA ASN A 101 2.42 17.53 -14.37
C ASN A 101 1.65 16.25 -14.06
N TYR A 102 1.20 15.50 -15.07
CA TYR A 102 0.59 14.18 -14.88
C TYR A 102 1.57 13.21 -14.21
N LYS A 103 2.81 13.15 -14.72
CA LYS A 103 3.88 12.30 -14.18
C LYS A 103 4.27 12.69 -12.76
N LYS A 104 4.16 13.97 -12.41
CA LYS A 104 4.42 14.46 -11.05
C LYS A 104 3.42 13.87 -10.06
N ALA A 105 2.12 13.97 -10.36
CA ALA A 105 1.07 13.39 -9.54
C ALA A 105 1.21 11.86 -9.43
N TRP A 106 1.52 11.20 -10.55
CA TRP A 106 1.79 9.76 -10.54
C TRP A 106 2.98 9.40 -9.65
N LEU A 107 4.12 10.08 -9.81
CA LEU A 107 5.35 9.79 -9.07
C LEU A 107 5.16 10.03 -7.56
N GLN A 108 4.41 11.06 -7.17
CA GLN A 108 4.06 11.31 -5.77
C GLN A 108 3.29 10.15 -5.14
N SER A 109 2.35 9.55 -5.87
CA SER A 109 1.60 8.37 -5.39
C SER A 109 2.48 7.11 -5.36
N ASP A 110 3.24 6.88 -6.45
CA ASP A 110 4.07 5.68 -6.63
C ASP A 110 5.24 5.58 -5.63
N LEU A 111 5.87 6.71 -5.29
CA LEU A 111 7.04 6.73 -4.39
C LEU A 111 6.75 6.13 -3.01
N LEU A 112 5.50 6.22 -2.53
CA LEU A 112 5.13 5.60 -1.25
C LEU A 112 5.20 4.09 -1.35
N GLN A 113 4.58 3.48 -2.36
CA GLN A 113 4.69 2.04 -2.57
C GLN A 113 6.14 1.61 -2.83
N ALA A 114 6.86 2.40 -3.63
CA ALA A 114 8.26 2.14 -3.96
C ALA A 114 9.16 2.09 -2.71
N TYR A 115 8.91 2.93 -1.71
CA TYR A 115 9.66 2.91 -0.45
C TYR A 115 9.61 1.53 0.21
N PHE A 116 8.41 0.95 0.32
CA PHE A 116 8.19 -0.34 0.97
C PHE A 116 8.75 -1.48 0.11
N THR A 117 8.44 -1.48 -1.19
CA THR A 117 8.91 -2.51 -2.12
C THR A 117 10.43 -2.62 -2.16
N LEU A 118 11.15 -1.50 -2.28
CA LEU A 118 12.61 -1.48 -2.35
C LEU A 118 13.30 -1.92 -1.05
N ARG A 119 12.57 -1.89 0.07
CA ARG A 119 13.05 -2.28 1.40
C ARG A 119 12.55 -3.66 1.84
N GLY A 120 11.90 -4.40 0.95
CA GLY A 120 11.34 -5.72 1.29
C GLY A 120 10.27 -5.64 2.38
N LEU A 121 9.47 -4.58 2.38
CA LEU A 121 8.37 -4.38 3.34
C LEU A 121 7.02 -4.44 2.62
N TRP A 122 6.00 -4.90 3.34
CA TRP A 122 4.64 -4.91 2.83
C TRP A 122 4.10 -3.48 2.66
N TYR A 123 3.58 -3.16 1.47
CA TYR A 123 2.78 -1.97 1.23
C TYR A 123 1.30 -2.28 1.46
N LEU A 124 0.76 -1.87 2.61
CA LEU A 124 -0.64 -2.14 3.00
C LEU A 124 -1.59 -0.96 2.69
N GLY A 125 -1.17 -0.03 1.84
CA GLY A 125 -1.91 1.17 1.48
C GLY A 125 -1.50 2.41 2.29
N ALA A 126 -1.85 3.59 1.76
CA ALA A 126 -1.30 4.87 2.21
C ALA A 126 -1.47 5.13 3.73
N LYS A 127 -2.67 4.92 4.28
CA LYS A 127 -2.97 5.16 5.70
C LYS A 127 -2.06 4.34 6.62
N GLN A 128 -1.91 3.05 6.34
CA GLN A 128 -1.09 2.17 7.16
C GLN A 128 0.40 2.47 6.95
N SER A 129 0.80 2.70 5.70
CA SER A 129 2.18 3.08 5.35
C SER A 129 2.64 4.34 6.07
N PHE A 130 1.87 5.43 6.07
CA PHE A 130 2.24 6.66 6.78
C PHE A 130 2.26 6.48 8.30
N SER A 131 1.30 5.72 8.85
CA SER A 131 1.31 5.39 10.28
C SER A 131 2.55 4.60 10.68
N TRP A 132 2.97 3.65 9.83
CA TRP A 132 4.19 2.87 10.02
C TRP A 132 5.44 3.74 9.92
N LEU A 133 5.54 4.59 8.89
CA LEU A 133 6.66 5.51 8.70
C LEU A 133 6.83 6.44 9.89
N LYS A 134 5.74 7.05 10.39
CA LYS A 134 5.79 7.95 11.55
C LYS A 134 6.45 7.33 12.78
N VAL A 135 6.32 6.02 12.97
CA VAL A 135 6.89 5.30 14.12
C VAL A 135 8.27 4.72 13.82
N ASN A 136 8.52 4.24 12.60
CA ASN A 136 9.70 3.44 12.28
C ASN A 136 10.75 4.17 11.42
N ASN A 137 10.36 5.24 10.73
CA ASN A 137 11.24 6.09 9.93
C ASN A 137 10.65 7.50 9.78
N GLU A 138 10.80 8.29 10.85
CA GLU A 138 10.30 9.66 10.91
C GLU A 138 10.88 10.54 9.78
N ALA A 139 12.16 10.35 9.42
CA ALA A 139 12.79 11.10 8.32
C ALA A 139 12.09 10.87 6.98
N ALA A 140 11.72 9.61 6.67
CA ALA A 140 10.94 9.30 5.49
C ALA A 140 9.53 9.93 5.56
N PHE A 141 8.87 9.84 6.73
CA PHE A 141 7.55 10.44 6.96
C PHE A 141 7.56 11.95 6.68
N GLU A 142 8.53 12.68 7.21
CA GLU A 142 8.68 14.13 6.99
C GLU A 142 8.88 14.47 5.51
N LEU A 143 9.73 13.72 4.78
CA LEU A 143 9.91 13.92 3.35
C LEU A 143 8.62 13.71 2.54
N PHE A 144 7.80 12.72 2.92
CA PHE A 144 6.48 12.55 2.31
C PHE A 144 5.55 13.71 2.67
N SER A 145 5.50 14.14 3.94
CA SER A 145 4.66 15.27 4.39
C SER A 145 4.98 16.54 3.62
N GLU A 146 6.27 16.89 3.52
CA GLU A 146 6.74 18.06 2.77
C GLU A 146 6.22 18.08 1.32
N VAL A 147 6.24 16.92 0.64
CA VAL A 147 5.80 16.77 -0.75
C VAL A 147 4.28 16.88 -0.89
N TYR A 148 3.50 16.29 0.02
CA TYR A 148 2.03 16.37 -0.07
C TYR A 148 1.45 17.70 0.41
N GLU A 149 2.16 18.43 1.28
CA GLU A 149 1.83 19.80 1.66
C GLU A 149 2.12 20.79 0.53
N GLU A 150 3.19 20.56 -0.24
CA GLU A 150 3.56 21.38 -1.41
C GLU A 150 3.71 20.52 -2.68
N PRO A 151 2.61 19.97 -3.23
CA PRO A 151 2.66 19.01 -4.35
C PRO A 151 3.18 19.61 -5.66
N GLN A 152 3.31 20.94 -5.75
CA GLN A 152 3.89 21.61 -6.92
C GLN A 152 5.42 21.77 -6.81
N ASN A 153 5.99 21.60 -5.61
CA ASN A 153 7.42 21.84 -5.35
C ASN A 153 8.28 20.67 -5.83
N ILE A 154 8.93 20.87 -6.98
CA ILE A 154 9.75 19.85 -7.64
C ILE A 154 11.00 19.49 -6.82
N GLU A 155 11.59 20.43 -6.08
CA GLU A 155 12.80 20.16 -5.30
C GLU A 155 12.51 19.25 -4.10
N LYS A 156 11.36 19.43 -3.45
CA LYS A 156 10.87 18.49 -2.42
C LYS A 156 10.66 17.09 -2.99
N LEU A 157 10.02 16.99 -4.17
CA LEU A 157 9.83 15.71 -4.85
C LEU A 157 11.16 15.04 -5.24
N LYS A 158 12.15 15.80 -5.71
CA LYS A 158 13.50 15.28 -6.01
C LYS A 158 14.18 14.71 -4.76
N ARG A 159 14.11 15.44 -3.63
CA ARG A 159 14.65 14.98 -2.34
C ARG A 159 14.00 13.67 -1.89
N LEU A 160 12.67 13.60 -1.93
CA LEU A 160 11.93 12.38 -1.60
C LEU A 160 12.31 11.22 -2.54
N ALA A 161 12.31 11.47 -3.86
CA ALA A 161 12.64 10.44 -4.84
C ALA A 161 14.06 9.89 -4.62
N ALA A 162 15.05 10.76 -4.39
CA ALA A 162 16.42 10.35 -4.09
C ALA A 162 16.51 9.52 -2.81
N PHE A 163 15.79 9.90 -1.76
CA PHE A 163 15.74 9.14 -0.51
C PHE A 163 15.11 7.74 -0.70
N VAL A 164 14.00 7.67 -1.43
CA VAL A 164 13.26 6.42 -1.63
C VAL A 164 14.06 5.40 -2.43
N ILE A 165 14.72 5.83 -3.52
CA ILE A 165 15.43 4.95 -4.46
C ILE A 165 16.88 4.63 -4.05
N ASN A 166 17.39 5.24 -3.00
CA ASN A 166 18.71 4.95 -2.45
C ASN A 166 18.62 3.77 -1.46
N VAL A 167 18.91 2.56 -1.95
CA VAL A 167 18.72 1.26 -1.28
C VAL A 167 19.76 0.23 -1.72
#